data_AF-A0A2T6ZKJ1-F1
#
_entry.id   AF-A0A2T6ZKJ1-F1
#
_cell.length_a   1.000
_cell.length_b   1.000
_cell.length_c   1.000
_cell.angle_alpha   90.00
_cell.angle_beta   90.00
_cell.angle_gamma   90.00
#
_symmetry.space_group_name_H-M   'P 1'
#
loop_
_entity.id
_entity.type
_entity.pdbx_description
1 polymer ?
#
loop_
_entity_poly.entity_id
_entity_poly.type
_entity_poly.pdbx_seq_one_letter_code
_entity_poly.pdbx_strand_id
1 'polypeptide(L)'
;MSEATALRTAGGAPSADAAVPIHSQQHSKSSPAHNRSENKQSFDYIIRSAPLDRVKILFQASSPAFTKYTGTPFGVLRAISTIQKSSGYAGLFRGHSATLLRIFPYAAVKFIAYEQFRAQLIKSPEQETVLRRLAAGAAAGTASVFATYPLEVIRVRLAFETRVEEKSSLRGIVKRLWQEGGRNGGGGGGVSGFYRGFGPTVLGMLPYAGMSFLTHDIAGDWLRKRGYVSLPKKGAKQHTEKKQLKGWAQLCAGGFAGMVSQTASYPFEVIRRRMQVGGAVGDGRVVSMRETARDIWRGAGVRGFFVGLSIGYVKVVPMVA
;
A
#
# COMPACT_ATOMS: atom_id res chain seq x y z
N MET A 1 39.28 -41.71 -57.02
CA MET A 1 38.88 -41.81 -55.60
C MET A 1 38.23 -40.49 -55.19
N SER A 2 37.03 -40.28 -55.75
CA SER A 2 36.20 -39.09 -55.60
C SER A 2 34.77 -39.62 -55.48
N GLU A 3 34.30 -39.78 -54.23
CA GLU A 3 32.90 -40.03 -53.88
C GLU A 3 32.35 -38.69 -53.35
N ALA A 4 31.41 -38.00 -53.98
CA ALA A 4 30.01 -38.34 -54.30
C ALA A 4 29.09 -38.36 -53.07
N THR A 5 27.92 -37.70 -53.24
CA THR A 5 26.68 -37.76 -52.43
C THR A 5 26.55 -36.73 -51.30
N ALA A 6 25.43 -36.06 -51.01
CA ALA A 6 24.29 -35.48 -51.74
C ALA A 6 23.43 -34.74 -50.67
N LEU A 7 22.58 -33.80 -51.10
CA LEU A 7 21.63 -33.02 -50.31
C LEU A 7 20.64 -33.85 -49.48
N ARG A 8 20.36 -33.43 -48.22
CA ARG A 8 18.99 -33.23 -47.69
C ARG A 8 18.96 -32.52 -46.31
N THR A 9 17.90 -31.73 -46.17
CA THR A 9 17.45 -30.83 -45.09
C THR A 9 17.11 -31.49 -43.75
N ALA A 10 17.42 -30.82 -42.62
CA ALA A 10 16.54 -30.66 -41.43
C ALA A 10 17.21 -29.86 -40.27
N GLY A 11 16.50 -28.84 -39.75
CA GLY A 11 16.42 -28.61 -38.29
C GLY A 11 17.10 -27.37 -37.67
N GLY A 12 16.30 -26.33 -37.34
CA GLY A 12 16.41 -25.63 -36.05
C GLY A 12 16.90 -24.17 -36.03
N ALA A 13 15.98 -23.22 -36.16
CA ALA A 13 16.04 -21.92 -35.46
C ALA A 13 15.84 -22.15 -33.93
N PRO A 14 16.17 -21.22 -32.98
CA PRO A 14 16.18 -19.77 -33.17
C PRO A 14 17.32 -18.96 -32.51
N SER A 15 17.55 -17.80 -33.12
CA SER A 15 18.28 -16.65 -32.62
C SER A 15 17.33 -15.72 -31.85
N ALA A 16 17.56 -15.54 -30.55
CA ALA A 16 16.97 -14.49 -29.73
C ALA A 16 17.77 -14.36 -28.42
N ASP A 17 18.49 -13.26 -28.21
CA ASP A 17 18.96 -12.88 -26.87
C ASP A 17 19.49 -11.44 -26.84
N ALA A 18 18.61 -10.49 -26.48
CA ALA A 18 18.96 -9.20 -25.90
C ALA A 18 17.69 -8.45 -25.43
N ALA A 19 16.80 -9.15 -24.73
CA ALA A 19 15.75 -8.52 -23.93
C ALA A 19 16.23 -8.52 -22.47
N VAL A 20 16.35 -7.33 -21.90
CA VAL A 20 16.73 -7.11 -20.50
C VAL A 20 15.82 -7.94 -19.58
N PRO A 21 16.38 -8.79 -18.68
CA PRO A 21 15.58 -9.73 -17.90
C PRO A 21 14.85 -9.01 -16.77
N ILE A 22 13.55 -8.80 -16.97
CA ILE A 22 12.63 -8.46 -15.87
C ILE A 22 12.38 -9.74 -15.09
N HIS A 23 13.12 -9.89 -14.00
CA HIS A 23 12.78 -10.68 -12.81
C HIS A 23 11.87 -11.88 -13.14
N SER A 24 12.44 -12.83 -13.88
CA SER A 24 12.13 -14.24 -13.60
C SER A 24 12.25 -14.40 -12.10
N GLN A 25 11.36 -15.20 -11.50
CA GLN A 25 11.59 -15.68 -10.16
C GLN A 25 13.02 -16.20 -10.07
N GLN A 26 13.92 -15.38 -9.55
CA GLN A 26 14.99 -15.90 -8.75
C GLN A 26 14.26 -16.53 -7.57
N HIS A 27 13.97 -17.82 -7.70
CA HIS A 27 14.50 -18.73 -6.72
C HIS A 27 16.02 -18.50 -6.66
N SER A 28 16.41 -17.34 -6.10
CA SER A 28 17.45 -17.32 -5.11
C SER A 28 17.11 -18.52 -4.25
N LYS A 29 17.99 -19.52 -4.24
CA LYS A 29 17.99 -20.51 -3.18
C LYS A 29 18.34 -19.75 -1.89
N SER A 30 17.47 -18.83 -1.47
CA SER A 30 17.49 -18.28 -0.14
C SER A 30 17.24 -19.48 0.74
N SER A 31 18.20 -19.75 1.62
CA SER A 31 18.06 -20.84 2.58
C SER A 31 16.69 -20.71 3.26
N PRO A 32 15.97 -21.82 3.51
CA PRO A 32 14.70 -21.78 4.24
C PRO A 32 14.77 -20.93 5.52
N ALA A 33 15.95 -20.88 6.16
CA ALA A 33 16.23 -20.03 7.31
C ALA A 33 16.15 -18.52 7.00
N HIS A 34 16.63 -18.08 5.83
CA HIS A 34 16.61 -16.67 5.40
C HIS A 34 15.17 -16.20 5.14
N ASN A 35 14.39 -16.93 4.35
CA ASN A 35 12.97 -16.60 4.11
C ASN A 35 12.15 -16.60 5.40
N ARG A 36 12.45 -17.52 6.34
CA ARG A 36 11.80 -17.57 7.65
C ARG A 36 12.14 -16.33 8.49
N SER A 37 13.38 -15.86 8.43
CA SER A 37 13.82 -14.64 9.13
C SER A 37 13.17 -13.38 8.57
N GLU A 38 13.10 -13.21 7.25
CA GLU A 38 12.47 -12.04 6.61
C GLU A 38 10.96 -11.98 6.86
N ASN A 39 10.28 -13.13 6.77
CA ASN A 39 8.87 -13.21 7.12
C ASN A 39 8.65 -12.86 8.59
N LYS A 40 9.48 -13.38 9.50
CA LYS A 40 9.40 -13.06 10.93
C LYS A 40 9.63 -11.56 11.19
N GLN A 41 10.62 -10.95 10.55
CA GLN A 41 10.88 -9.51 10.66
C GLN A 41 9.71 -8.67 10.15
N SER A 42 9.09 -9.08 9.05
CA SER A 42 7.91 -8.40 8.49
C SER A 42 6.71 -8.48 9.43
N PHE A 43 6.43 -9.66 10.02
CA PHE A 43 5.37 -9.83 11.01
C PHE A 43 5.66 -9.05 12.30
N ASP A 44 6.89 -9.09 12.80
CA ASP A 44 7.31 -8.35 14.00
C ASP A 44 7.15 -6.84 13.79
N TYR A 45 7.49 -6.31 12.60
CA TYR A 45 7.27 -4.91 12.24
C TYR A 45 5.78 -4.52 12.20
N ILE A 46 4.94 -5.38 11.60
CA ILE A 46 3.49 -5.15 11.53
C ILE A 46 2.90 -5.04 12.94
N ILE A 47 3.30 -5.93 13.85
CA ILE A 47 2.82 -5.91 15.23
C ILE A 47 3.34 -4.66 15.98
N ARG A 48 4.63 -4.34 15.85
CA ARG A 48 5.24 -3.17 16.52
C ARG A 48 4.66 -1.83 16.05
N SER A 49 4.26 -1.74 14.78
CA SER A 49 3.67 -0.52 14.22
C SER A 49 2.18 -0.35 14.51
N ALA A 50 1.50 -1.37 15.07
CA ALA A 50 0.07 -1.34 15.33
C ALA A 50 -0.41 -0.17 16.21
N PRO A 51 0.29 0.21 17.32
CA PRO A 51 -0.12 1.36 18.12
C PRO A 51 -0.09 2.68 17.34
N LEU A 52 0.94 2.89 16.52
CA LEU A 52 1.07 4.08 15.68
C LEU A 52 0.01 4.11 14.58
N ASP A 53 -0.31 2.95 13.99
CA ASP A 53 -1.38 2.82 13.01
C ASP A 53 -2.74 3.19 13.59
N ARG A 54 -3.04 2.76 14.82
CA ARG A 54 -4.30 3.12 15.48
C ARG A 54 -4.39 4.62 15.73
N VAL A 55 -3.33 5.24 16.26
CA VAL A 55 -3.31 6.70 16.50
C VAL A 55 -3.43 7.48 15.19
N LYS A 56 -2.74 7.04 14.14
CA LYS A 56 -2.85 7.63 12.80
C LYS A 56 -4.29 7.59 12.29
N ILE A 57 -4.97 6.45 12.40
CA ILE A 57 -6.39 6.33 12.02
C ILE A 57 -7.25 7.31 12.82
N LEU A 58 -7.10 7.38 14.14
CA LEU A 58 -7.87 8.29 15.00
C LEU A 58 -7.68 9.76 14.63
N PHE A 59 -6.45 10.15 14.29
CA PHE A 59 -6.12 11.51 13.88
C PHE A 59 -6.70 11.84 12.50
N GLN A 60 -6.46 10.99 11.49
CA GLN A 60 -6.95 11.20 10.13
C GLN A 60 -8.47 11.20 10.05
N ALA A 61 -9.11 10.29 10.78
CA ALA A 61 -10.57 10.19 10.88
C ALA A 61 -11.19 11.30 11.74
N SER A 62 -10.37 12.16 12.37
CA SER A 62 -10.82 13.27 13.22
C SER A 62 -11.73 12.81 14.35
N SER A 63 -11.31 11.75 15.07
CA SER A 63 -12.05 11.21 16.21
C SER A 63 -12.28 12.29 17.27
N PRO A 64 -13.53 12.57 17.70
CA PRO A 64 -13.83 13.65 18.64
C PRO A 64 -13.04 13.58 19.95
N ALA A 65 -12.73 12.37 20.43
CA ALA A 65 -11.95 12.17 21.66
C ALA A 65 -10.45 12.50 21.49
N PHE A 66 -9.94 12.52 20.25
CA PHE A 66 -8.51 12.63 19.94
C PHE A 66 -8.14 13.87 19.12
N THR A 67 -9.11 14.66 18.63
CA THR A 67 -8.85 15.93 17.93
C THR A 67 -8.00 16.90 18.75
N LYS A 68 -8.17 16.93 20.08
CA LYS A 68 -7.35 17.76 20.98
C LYS A 68 -5.84 17.44 20.97
N TYR A 69 -5.45 16.27 20.47
CA TYR A 69 -4.05 15.87 20.38
C TYR A 69 -3.45 16.13 19.00
N THR A 70 -4.26 16.37 17.97
CA THR A 70 -3.77 16.58 16.60
C THR A 70 -3.03 17.92 16.51
N GLY A 71 -1.87 17.93 15.84
CA GLY A 71 -1.07 19.15 15.67
C GLY A 71 -0.33 19.64 16.92
N THR A 72 -0.47 18.97 18.07
CA THR A 72 0.23 19.34 19.31
C THR A 72 1.62 18.70 19.40
N PRO A 73 2.63 19.39 20.00
CA PRO A 73 3.88 18.76 20.38
C PRO A 73 3.59 17.57 21.31
N PHE A 74 4.14 16.40 20.98
CA PHE A 74 3.89 15.13 21.70
C PHE A 74 2.46 14.59 21.65
N GLY A 75 1.60 15.09 20.77
CA GLY A 75 0.21 14.63 20.64
C GLY A 75 0.05 13.12 20.44
N VAL A 76 0.97 12.50 19.69
CA VAL A 76 1.01 11.04 19.48
C VAL A 76 1.23 10.29 20.80
N LEU A 77 2.22 10.70 21.60
CA LEU A 77 2.52 10.06 22.88
C LEU A 77 1.38 10.24 23.88
N ARG A 78 0.79 11.44 23.91
CA ARG A 78 -0.39 11.73 24.75
C ARG A 78 -1.61 10.89 24.34
N ALA A 79 -1.83 10.71 23.03
CA ALA A 79 -2.89 9.83 22.52
C ALA A 79 -2.66 8.37 22.91
N ILE A 80 -1.43 7.86 22.77
CA ILE A 80 -1.04 6.50 23.22
C ILE A 80 -1.30 6.34 24.72
N SER A 81 -0.81 7.29 25.54
CA SER A 81 -0.99 7.26 26.99
C SER A 81 -2.48 7.30 27.37
N THR A 82 -3.28 8.11 26.67
CA THR A 82 -4.73 8.17 26.89
C THR A 82 -5.40 6.83 26.61
N ILE A 83 -5.07 6.17 25.50
CA ILE A 83 -5.60 4.85 25.15
C ILE A 83 -5.21 3.79 26.18
N GLN A 84 -3.96 3.81 26.63
CA GLN A 84 -3.46 2.87 27.64
C GLN A 84 -4.21 3.05 28.96
N LYS A 85 -4.45 4.29 29.40
CA LYS A 85 -5.21 4.58 30.63
C LYS A 85 -6.68 4.18 30.50
N SER A 86 -7.29 4.32 29.32
CA SER A 86 -8.73 4.05 29.14
C SER A 86 -9.07 2.59 28.80
N SER A 87 -8.18 1.85 28.14
CA SER A 87 -8.48 0.53 27.57
C SER A 87 -7.35 -0.48 27.71
N GLY A 88 -6.30 -0.13 28.46
CA GLY A 88 -5.10 -0.94 28.62
C GLY A 88 -4.26 -1.04 27.33
N TYR A 89 -3.16 -1.80 27.42
CA TYR A 89 -2.25 -2.04 26.31
C TYR A 89 -2.93 -2.72 25.12
N ALA A 90 -3.83 -3.68 25.37
CA ALA A 90 -4.60 -4.35 24.33
C ALA A 90 -5.45 -3.37 23.50
N GLY A 91 -5.86 -2.24 24.09
CA GLY A 91 -6.55 -1.17 23.38
C GLY A 91 -5.76 -0.72 22.15
N LEU A 92 -4.44 -0.52 22.23
CA LEU A 92 -3.62 -0.02 21.12
C LEU A 92 -3.69 -0.90 19.86
N PHE A 93 -4.08 -2.18 20.00
CA PHE A 93 -4.16 -3.15 18.92
C PHE A 93 -5.59 -3.33 18.35
N ARG A 94 -6.57 -2.51 18.75
CA ARG A 94 -7.93 -2.57 18.18
C ARG A 94 -7.89 -2.39 16.65
N GLY A 95 -8.53 -3.33 15.95
CA GLY A 95 -8.54 -3.40 14.49
C GLY A 95 -7.31 -4.09 13.87
N HIS A 96 -6.28 -4.43 14.65
CA HIS A 96 -5.07 -5.06 14.13
C HIS A 96 -5.32 -6.50 13.62
N SER A 97 -6.24 -7.24 14.24
CA SER A 97 -6.65 -8.58 13.76
C SER A 97 -7.17 -8.55 12.31
N ALA A 98 -7.94 -7.53 11.93
CA ALA A 98 -8.39 -7.34 10.55
C ALA A 98 -7.23 -7.00 9.60
N THR A 99 -6.16 -6.37 10.11
CA THR A 99 -4.93 -6.13 9.33
C THR A 99 -4.22 -7.43 9.01
N LEU A 100 -4.04 -8.29 10.03
CA LEU A 100 -3.40 -9.60 9.87
C LEU A 100 -4.21 -10.51 8.95
N LEU A 101 -5.53 -10.58 9.15
CA LEU A 101 -6.43 -11.36 8.31
C LEU A 101 -6.37 -10.92 6.84
N ARG A 102 -6.13 -9.63 6.57
CA ARG A 102 -6.09 -9.09 5.20
C ARG A 102 -4.85 -9.52 4.42
N ILE A 103 -3.75 -9.88 5.08
CA ILE A 103 -2.46 -10.17 4.42
C ILE A 103 -2.59 -11.33 3.43
N PHE A 104 -3.13 -12.45 3.89
CA PHE A 104 -3.29 -13.66 3.08
C PHE A 104 -4.20 -13.47 1.85
N PRO A 105 -5.46 -13.02 1.97
CA PRO A 105 -6.34 -12.84 0.81
C PRO A 105 -5.83 -11.75 -0.13
N TYR A 106 -5.15 -10.72 0.37
CA TYR A 106 -4.55 -9.69 -0.48
C TYR A 106 -3.47 -10.29 -1.38
N ALA A 107 -2.56 -11.09 -0.83
CA ALA A 107 -1.52 -11.76 -1.59
C ALA A 107 -2.12 -12.76 -2.60
N ALA A 108 -3.04 -13.62 -2.15
CA ALA A 108 -3.67 -14.65 -2.98
C ALA A 108 -4.37 -14.03 -4.21
N VAL A 109 -5.24 -13.04 -3.99
CA VAL A 109 -5.94 -12.36 -5.10
C VAL A 109 -4.95 -11.64 -6.01
N LYS A 110 -3.93 -10.98 -5.46
CA LYS A 110 -2.92 -10.28 -6.27
C LYS A 110 -2.17 -11.23 -7.21
N PHE A 111 -1.75 -12.40 -6.72
CA PHE A 111 -1.05 -13.38 -7.54
C PHE A 111 -1.94 -13.95 -8.64
N ILE A 112 -3.15 -14.41 -8.28
CA ILE A 112 -4.09 -14.96 -9.26
C ILE A 112 -4.46 -13.90 -10.30
N ALA A 113 -4.82 -12.69 -9.87
CA ALA A 113 -5.20 -11.61 -10.78
C ALA A 113 -4.04 -11.19 -11.68
N TYR A 114 -2.80 -11.19 -11.18
CA TYR A 114 -1.64 -10.87 -12.00
C TYR A 114 -1.46 -11.87 -13.13
N GLU A 115 -1.55 -13.17 -12.85
CA GLU A 115 -1.46 -14.20 -13.90
C GLU A 115 -2.58 -14.06 -14.94
N GLN A 116 -3.82 -13.78 -14.49
CA GLN A 116 -4.95 -13.59 -15.39
C GLN A 116 -4.78 -12.34 -16.28
N PHE A 117 -4.47 -11.18 -15.69
CA PHE A 117 -4.28 -9.96 -16.47
C PHE A 117 -3.04 -10.03 -17.36
N ARG A 118 -1.96 -10.67 -16.90
CA ARG A 118 -0.76 -10.89 -17.70
C ARG A 118 -1.07 -11.78 -18.91
N ALA A 119 -1.75 -12.92 -18.72
CA ALA A 119 -2.12 -13.81 -19.81
C ALA A 119 -3.04 -13.13 -20.85
N GLN A 120 -3.91 -12.22 -20.41
CA GLN A 120 -4.77 -11.45 -21.32
C GLN A 120 -4.01 -10.37 -22.10
N LEU A 121 -3.04 -9.69 -21.46
CA LEU A 121 -2.30 -8.57 -22.05
C LEU A 121 -1.03 -8.98 -22.81
N ILE A 122 -0.45 -10.13 -22.48
CA ILE A 122 0.81 -10.67 -23.01
C ILE A 122 0.54 -12.09 -23.50
N LYS A 123 0.08 -12.23 -24.74
CA LYS A 123 -0.28 -13.52 -25.34
C LYS A 123 0.91 -14.24 -25.96
N SER A 124 1.97 -13.51 -26.28
CA SER A 124 3.22 -14.05 -26.82
C SER A 124 4.43 -13.33 -26.21
N PRO A 125 5.62 -13.95 -26.21
CA PRO A 125 6.83 -13.34 -25.67
C PRO A 125 7.19 -11.99 -26.32
N GLU A 126 6.89 -11.81 -27.61
CA GLU A 126 7.19 -10.59 -28.36
C GLU A 126 6.31 -9.41 -27.92
N GLN A 127 5.17 -9.70 -27.30
CA GLN A 127 4.25 -8.70 -26.75
C GLN A 127 4.65 -8.21 -25.36
N GLU A 128 5.71 -8.78 -24.78
CA GLU A 128 6.10 -8.48 -23.41
C GLU A 128 6.82 -7.12 -23.31
N THR A 129 6.03 -6.06 -23.09
CA THR A 129 6.54 -4.70 -22.89
C THR A 129 6.44 -4.26 -21.43
N VAL A 130 7.29 -3.32 -21.04
CA VAL A 130 7.26 -2.68 -19.70
C VAL A 130 5.87 -2.13 -19.38
N LEU A 131 5.21 -1.50 -20.36
CA LEU A 131 3.89 -0.91 -20.18
C LEU A 131 2.81 -1.97 -19.93
N ARG A 132 2.84 -3.09 -20.66
CA ARG A 132 1.86 -4.18 -20.45
C ARG A 132 2.07 -4.89 -19.12
N ARG A 133 3.32 -5.12 -18.70
CA ARG A 133 3.63 -5.65 -17.36
C ARG A 133 3.16 -4.70 -16.26
N LEU A 134 3.37 -3.39 -16.44
CA LEU A 134 2.91 -2.37 -15.50
C LEU A 134 1.37 -2.32 -15.44
N ALA A 135 0.69 -2.41 -16.59
CA ALA A 135 -0.77 -2.46 -16.66
C ALA A 135 -1.33 -3.71 -15.97
N ALA A 136 -0.76 -4.89 -16.23
CA ALA A 136 -1.15 -6.13 -15.55
C ALA A 136 -0.93 -6.04 -14.03
N GLY A 137 0.20 -5.50 -13.60
CA GLY A 137 0.52 -5.27 -12.18
C GLY A 137 -0.44 -4.29 -11.51
N ALA A 138 -0.77 -3.17 -12.17
CA ALA A 138 -1.70 -2.16 -11.66
C ALA A 138 -3.14 -2.70 -11.57
N ALA A 139 -3.59 -3.45 -12.58
CA ALA A 139 -4.89 -4.10 -12.58
C ALA A 139 -4.99 -5.15 -11.46
N ALA A 140 -3.98 -6.00 -11.30
CA ALA A 140 -3.90 -6.99 -10.24
C ALA A 140 -3.88 -6.35 -8.84
N GLY A 141 -3.12 -5.26 -8.67
CA GLY A 141 -3.08 -4.49 -7.43
C GLY A 141 -4.42 -3.85 -7.09
N THR A 142 -5.13 -3.32 -8.09
CA THR A 142 -6.46 -2.73 -7.89
C THR A 142 -7.48 -3.80 -7.54
N ALA A 143 -7.45 -4.95 -8.23
CA ALA A 143 -8.33 -6.10 -7.97
C ALA A 143 -8.14 -6.66 -6.55
N SER A 144 -6.90 -6.79 -6.08
CA SER A 144 -6.63 -7.26 -4.71
C SER A 144 -7.07 -6.25 -3.65
N VAL A 145 -6.92 -4.94 -3.91
CA VAL A 145 -7.46 -3.90 -3.02
C VAL A 145 -8.98 -3.94 -2.99
N PHE A 146 -9.64 -4.08 -4.14
CA PHE A 146 -11.10 -4.21 -4.22
C PHE A 146 -11.60 -5.43 -3.42
N ALA A 147 -11.05 -6.61 -3.68
CA ALA A 147 -11.47 -7.85 -3.01
C ALA A 147 -11.26 -7.81 -1.49
N THR A 148 -10.22 -7.12 -1.02
CA THR A 148 -9.89 -7.02 0.41
C THR A 148 -10.39 -5.74 1.08
N TYR A 149 -11.10 -4.89 0.36
CA TYR A 149 -11.55 -3.60 0.85
C TYR A 149 -12.51 -3.69 2.05
N PRO A 150 -13.44 -4.68 2.14
CA PRO A 150 -14.29 -4.85 3.32
C PRO A 150 -13.50 -5.01 4.63
N LEU A 151 -12.40 -5.77 4.61
CA LEU A 151 -11.53 -5.97 5.78
C LEU A 151 -10.84 -4.67 6.21
N GLU A 152 -10.50 -3.82 5.25
CA GLU A 152 -9.91 -2.51 5.53
C GLU A 152 -10.93 -1.54 6.15
N VAL A 153 -12.18 -1.53 5.71
CA VAL A 153 -13.24 -0.72 6.35
C VAL A 153 -13.51 -1.20 7.77
N ILE A 154 -13.61 -2.52 7.97
CA ILE A 154 -13.79 -3.14 9.30
C ILE A 154 -12.62 -2.77 10.22
N ARG A 155 -11.37 -2.87 9.74
CA ARG A 155 -10.17 -2.44 10.48
C ARG A 155 -10.31 -1.01 11.00
N VAL A 156 -10.71 -0.09 10.13
CA VAL A 156 -10.79 1.34 10.43
C VAL A 156 -11.89 1.64 11.43
N ARG A 157 -13.06 1.00 11.29
CA ARG A 157 -14.16 1.09 12.25
C ARG A 157 -13.76 0.58 13.63
N LEU A 158 -13.13 -0.59 13.70
CA LEU A 158 -12.62 -1.17 14.94
C LEU A 158 -11.57 -0.26 15.62
N ALA A 159 -10.68 0.34 14.84
CA ALA A 159 -9.65 1.23 15.36
C ALA A 159 -10.23 2.56 15.88
N PHE A 160 -11.26 3.08 15.20
CA PHE A 160 -11.92 4.34 15.50
C PHE A 160 -12.80 4.28 16.76
N GLU A 161 -13.47 3.15 16.99
CA GLU A 161 -14.33 2.97 18.16
C GLU A 161 -13.50 2.90 19.45
N THR A 162 -13.64 3.93 20.27
CA THR A 162 -12.84 4.17 21.48
C THR A 162 -13.64 4.04 22.77
N ARG A 163 -14.98 4.08 22.70
CA ARG A 163 -15.84 3.88 23.88
C ARG A 163 -15.81 2.41 24.29
N VAL A 164 -15.71 2.19 25.59
CA VAL A 164 -15.66 0.87 26.24
C VAL A 164 -17.08 0.39 26.60
N GLU A 165 -18.04 1.32 26.73
CA GLU A 165 -19.41 1.08 27.18
C GLU A 165 -20.26 0.31 26.16
N GLU A 166 -19.97 0.42 24.87
CA GLU A 166 -20.43 -0.53 23.87
C GLU A 166 -19.21 -1.34 23.44
N LYS A 167 -19.07 -2.57 23.95
CA LYS A 167 -18.21 -3.57 23.31
C LYS A 167 -18.82 -3.85 21.94
N SER A 168 -18.51 -3.01 20.95
CA SER A 168 -18.89 -3.26 19.58
C SER A 168 -18.21 -4.56 19.15
N SER A 169 -18.96 -5.64 19.22
CA SER A 169 -18.57 -6.90 18.63
C SER A 169 -18.30 -6.64 17.14
N LEU A 170 -17.36 -7.38 16.55
CA LEU A 170 -17.16 -7.42 15.10
C LEU A 170 -18.51 -7.55 14.36
N ARG A 171 -19.44 -8.33 14.92
CA ARG A 171 -20.81 -8.51 14.42
C ARG A 171 -21.61 -7.20 14.40
N GLY A 172 -21.48 -6.37 15.43
CA GLY A 172 -22.11 -5.06 15.52
C GLY A 172 -21.60 -4.10 14.46
N ILE A 173 -20.29 -4.06 14.23
CA ILE A 173 -19.69 -3.24 13.16
C ILE A 173 -20.15 -3.70 11.79
N VAL A 174 -20.14 -5.01 11.52
CA VAL A 174 -20.63 -5.59 10.26
C VAL A 174 -22.10 -5.25 10.03
N LYS A 175 -22.94 -5.39 11.07
CA LYS A 175 -24.36 -5.03 11.01
C LYS A 175 -24.57 -3.54 10.73
N ARG A 176 -23.81 -2.66 11.40
CA ARG A 176 -23.87 -1.20 11.17
C ARG A 176 -23.45 -0.86 9.74
N LEU A 177 -22.35 -1.41 9.24
CA LEU A 177 -21.90 -1.19 7.86
C LEU A 177 -22.95 -1.64 6.83
N TRP A 178 -23.57 -2.80 7.06
CA TRP A 178 -24.64 -3.30 6.20
C TRP A 178 -25.86 -2.37 6.20
N GLN A 179 -26.31 -1.93 7.38
CA GLN A 179 -27.44 -1.00 7.51
C GLN A 179 -27.14 0.36 6.88
N GLU A 180 -25.95 0.89 7.12
CA GLU A 180 -25.49 2.15 6.53
C GLU A 180 -25.43 2.08 4.99
N GLY A 181 -25.00 0.94 4.43
CA GLY A 181 -25.02 0.72 2.98
C GLY A 181 -26.43 0.70 2.40
N GLY A 182 -27.36 0.04 3.09
CA GLY A 182 -28.76 -0.08 2.65
C GLY A 182 -29.54 1.25 2.68
N ARG A 183 -29.23 2.14 3.63
CA ARG A 183 -29.90 3.46 3.76
C ARG A 183 -29.60 4.43 2.62
N ASN A 184 -28.54 4.20 1.86
CA ASN A 184 -28.03 5.15 0.88
C ASN A 184 -28.55 4.96 -0.55
N GLY A 185 -29.51 4.05 -0.78
CA GLY A 185 -30.23 3.94 -2.06
C GLY A 185 -29.41 3.57 -3.29
N GLY A 186 -28.09 3.36 -3.17
CA GLY A 186 -27.26 2.84 -4.25
C GLY A 186 -27.62 1.39 -4.53
N GLY A 187 -27.81 1.02 -5.79
CA GLY A 187 -28.31 -0.29 -6.24
C GLY A 187 -27.56 -1.55 -5.79
N GLY A 188 -26.54 -1.44 -4.93
CA GLY A 188 -25.82 -2.56 -4.29
C GLY A 188 -26.23 -2.88 -2.86
N GLY A 189 -27.30 -2.28 -2.32
CA GLY A 189 -27.80 -2.57 -0.98
C GLY A 189 -26.75 -2.38 0.13
N GLY A 190 -26.79 -3.23 1.16
CA GLY A 190 -25.89 -3.14 2.32
C GLY A 190 -24.39 -3.30 2.01
N VAL A 191 -24.03 -3.90 0.87
CA VAL A 191 -22.64 -4.11 0.45
C VAL A 191 -21.91 -2.78 0.23
N SER A 192 -22.61 -1.75 -0.22
CA SER A 192 -22.02 -0.42 -0.48
C SER A 192 -21.35 0.19 0.76
N GLY A 193 -21.80 -0.16 1.98
CA GLY A 193 -21.19 0.28 3.23
C GLY A 193 -19.75 -0.21 3.42
N PHE A 194 -19.45 -1.40 2.91
CA PHE A 194 -18.10 -2.00 2.97
C PHE A 194 -17.12 -1.41 1.97
N TYR A 195 -17.59 -0.63 0.98
CA TYR A 195 -16.77 -0.02 -0.07
C TYR A 195 -16.58 1.48 0.08
N ARG A 196 -16.92 2.04 1.26
CA ARG A 196 -16.76 3.47 1.53
C ARG A 196 -15.31 3.91 1.54
N GLY A 197 -15.04 4.99 0.81
CA GLY A 197 -13.68 5.49 0.61
C GLY A 197 -12.88 4.74 -0.47
N PHE A 198 -13.49 3.79 -1.20
CA PHE A 198 -12.78 3.09 -2.29
C PHE A 198 -12.36 4.07 -3.39
N GLY A 199 -13.24 5.01 -3.77
CA GLY A 199 -12.93 6.08 -4.73
C GLY A 199 -11.64 6.86 -4.39
N PRO A 200 -11.53 7.53 -3.23
CA PRO A 200 -10.29 8.21 -2.85
C PRO A 200 -9.11 7.24 -2.68
N THR A 201 -9.35 5.96 -2.35
CA THR A 201 -8.26 4.96 -2.31
C THR A 201 -7.62 4.77 -3.69
N VAL A 202 -8.42 4.56 -4.73
CA VAL A 202 -7.93 4.38 -6.10
C VAL A 202 -7.33 5.68 -6.64
N LEU A 203 -7.99 6.82 -6.42
CA LEU A 203 -7.46 8.12 -6.83
C LEU A 203 -6.13 8.46 -6.16
N GLY A 204 -5.93 8.07 -4.89
CA GLY A 204 -4.67 8.28 -4.17
C GLY A 204 -3.52 7.38 -4.64
N MET A 205 -3.79 6.24 -5.29
CA MET A 205 -2.74 5.36 -5.82
C MET A 205 -1.95 6.02 -6.97
N LEU A 206 -2.63 6.80 -7.82
CA LEU A 206 -2.02 7.47 -8.97
C LEU A 206 -0.93 8.48 -8.58
N PRO A 207 -1.18 9.49 -7.73
CA PRO A 207 -0.14 10.43 -7.30
C PRO A 207 0.93 9.73 -6.46
N TYR A 208 0.57 8.70 -5.68
CA TYR A 208 1.56 7.91 -4.94
C TYR A 208 2.55 7.23 -5.89
N ALA A 209 2.05 6.47 -6.87
CA ALA A 209 2.88 5.75 -7.82
C ALA A 209 3.70 6.72 -8.69
N GLY A 210 3.06 7.74 -9.26
CA GLY A 210 3.72 8.72 -10.13
C GLY A 210 4.85 9.47 -9.43
N MET A 211 4.60 9.98 -8.22
CA MET A 211 5.64 10.68 -7.46
C MET A 211 6.73 9.75 -6.95
N SER A 212 6.42 8.47 -6.71
CA SER A 212 7.41 7.48 -6.26
C SER A 212 8.43 7.22 -7.35
N PHE A 213 7.97 6.93 -8.57
CA PHE A 213 8.85 6.72 -9.70
C PHE A 213 9.66 7.98 -10.03
N LEU A 214 8.99 9.12 -10.14
CA LEU A 214 9.65 10.40 -10.46
C LEU A 214 10.73 10.75 -9.44
N THR A 215 10.40 10.70 -8.15
CA THR A 215 11.34 11.08 -7.08
C THR A 215 12.47 10.06 -6.94
N HIS A 216 12.16 8.76 -7.10
CA HIS A 216 13.17 7.71 -7.05
C HIS A 216 14.17 7.84 -8.21
N ASP A 217 13.70 8.14 -9.42
CA ASP A 217 14.59 8.36 -10.58
C ASP A 217 15.46 9.61 -10.38
N ILE A 218 14.88 10.74 -9.97
CA ILE A 218 15.62 11.98 -9.71
C ILE A 218 16.66 11.79 -8.60
N ALA A 219 16.26 11.20 -7.47
CA ALA A 219 17.17 10.94 -6.35
C ALA A 219 18.27 9.94 -6.74
N GLY A 220 17.90 8.89 -7.47
CA GLY A 220 18.84 7.89 -7.97
C GLY A 220 19.87 8.50 -8.92
N ASP A 221 19.44 9.30 -9.88
CA ASP A 221 20.33 9.95 -10.85
C ASP A 221 21.23 10.98 -10.18
N TRP A 222 20.73 11.71 -9.19
CA TRP A 222 21.54 12.63 -8.37
C TRP A 222 22.62 11.89 -7.58
N LEU A 223 22.29 10.76 -6.93
CA LEU A 223 23.24 9.95 -6.17
C LEU A 223 24.28 9.26 -7.08
N ARG A 224 23.88 8.82 -8.29
CA ARG A 224 24.80 8.27 -9.29
C ARG A 224 25.81 9.32 -9.75
N LYS A 225 25.36 10.57 -10.01
CA LYS A 225 26.24 11.69 -10.38
C LYS A 225 27.28 12.00 -9.28
N ARG A 226 26.95 11.74 -8.01
CA ARG A 226 27.87 11.89 -6.87
C ARG A 226 28.79 10.69 -6.62
N GLY A 227 28.77 9.68 -7.48
CA GLY A 227 29.67 8.53 -7.38
C GLY A 227 29.24 7.46 -6.37
N TYR A 228 28.00 7.49 -5.87
CA TYR A 228 27.46 6.44 -4.97
C TYR A 228 27.01 5.17 -5.72
N VAL A 229 27.85 4.74 -6.64
CA VAL A 229 27.65 3.56 -7.48
C VAL A 229 28.34 2.36 -6.85
N SER A 230 27.69 1.20 -6.88
CA SER A 230 28.31 -0.08 -6.55
C SER A 230 29.21 -0.53 -7.71
N LEU A 231 30.42 -0.98 -7.42
CA LEU A 231 31.33 -1.54 -8.45
C LEU A 231 30.63 -2.73 -9.14
N PRO A 232 30.75 -2.87 -10.47
CA PRO A 232 30.15 -3.98 -11.18
C PRO A 232 30.73 -5.30 -10.64
N LYS A 233 29.87 -6.27 -10.31
CA LYS A 233 30.32 -7.65 -10.07
C LYS A 233 31.06 -8.12 -11.32
N LYS A 234 32.30 -8.60 -11.18
CA LYS A 234 33.10 -9.16 -12.29
C LYS A 234 32.24 -10.19 -13.03
N GLY A 235 31.97 -9.95 -14.32
CA GLY A 235 31.18 -10.85 -15.19
C GLY A 235 29.78 -10.36 -15.60
N ALA A 236 29.32 -9.18 -15.16
CA ALA A 236 28.05 -8.63 -15.64
C ALA A 236 28.17 -8.14 -17.10
N LYS A 237 27.54 -8.86 -18.04
CA LYS A 237 27.42 -8.44 -19.45
C LYS A 237 26.87 -7.02 -19.52
N GLN A 238 27.55 -6.20 -20.30
CA GLN A 238 27.33 -4.76 -20.43
C GLN A 238 26.12 -4.48 -21.33
N HIS A 239 24.93 -4.82 -20.85
CA HIS A 239 23.70 -4.21 -21.37
C HIS A 239 23.47 -2.88 -20.66
N THR A 240 22.84 -1.95 -21.35
CA THR A 240 22.50 -0.56 -20.99
C THR A 240 21.61 -0.45 -19.72
N GLU A 241 21.99 -1.08 -18.62
CA GLU A 241 21.33 -0.99 -17.32
C GLU A 241 21.99 0.12 -16.49
N LYS A 242 21.17 1.02 -15.96
CA LYS A 242 21.62 2.11 -15.07
C LYS A 242 22.51 1.52 -13.96
N LYS A 243 23.70 2.09 -13.77
CA LYS A 243 24.64 1.73 -12.69
C LYS A 243 23.91 1.58 -11.35
N GLN A 244 24.00 0.40 -10.72
CA GLN A 244 23.35 0.10 -9.45
C GLN A 244 23.95 0.97 -8.32
N LEU A 245 23.09 1.53 -7.46
CA LEU A 245 23.54 2.33 -6.32
C LEU A 245 24.09 1.42 -5.20
N LYS A 246 24.84 2.01 -4.26
CA LYS A 246 25.12 1.35 -2.97
C LYS A 246 23.80 1.08 -2.23
N GLY A 247 23.73 -0.03 -1.48
CA GLY A 247 22.51 -0.44 -0.77
C GLY A 247 21.90 0.68 0.09
N TRP A 248 22.69 1.34 0.93
CA TRP A 248 22.23 2.48 1.74
C TRP A 248 21.75 3.67 0.89
N ALA A 249 22.37 3.92 -0.27
CA ALA A 249 22.01 5.04 -1.15
C ALA A 249 20.68 4.76 -1.87
N GLN A 250 20.44 3.50 -2.25
CA GLN A 250 19.15 3.04 -2.76
C GLN A 250 18.06 3.12 -1.69
N LEU A 251 18.39 2.75 -0.45
CA LEU A 251 17.49 2.90 0.70
C LEU A 251 17.14 4.38 0.93
N CYS A 252 18.11 5.29 0.99
CA CYS A 252 17.84 6.73 1.13
C CYS A 252 16.98 7.30 -0.01
N ALA A 253 17.27 6.92 -1.26
CA ALA A 253 16.47 7.33 -2.41
C ALA A 253 15.02 6.81 -2.32
N GLY A 254 14.85 5.55 -1.93
CA GLY A 254 13.55 4.93 -1.71
C GLY A 254 12.77 5.56 -0.54
N GLY A 255 13.45 5.85 0.57
CA GLY A 255 12.86 6.53 1.73
C GLY A 255 12.41 7.95 1.41
N PHE A 256 13.23 8.72 0.71
CA PHE A 256 12.87 10.07 0.25
C PHE A 256 11.72 10.05 -0.76
N ALA A 257 11.79 9.15 -1.75
CA ALA A 257 10.70 8.95 -2.71
C ALA A 257 9.40 8.55 -1.99
N GLY A 258 9.47 7.67 -0.99
CA GLY A 258 8.34 7.29 -0.16
C GLY A 258 7.71 8.48 0.58
N MET A 259 8.51 9.37 1.17
CA MET A 259 8.02 10.57 1.86
C MET A 259 7.33 11.55 0.90
N VAL A 260 7.92 11.81 -0.27
CA VAL A 260 7.34 12.72 -1.28
C VAL A 260 6.03 12.14 -1.83
N SER A 261 6.02 10.85 -2.16
CA SER A 261 4.84 10.14 -2.67
C SER A 261 3.71 10.11 -1.67
N GLN A 262 4.04 9.84 -0.42
CA GLN A 262 3.07 9.86 0.67
C GLN A 262 2.46 11.25 0.79
N THR A 263 3.27 12.31 0.77
CA THR A 263 2.78 13.70 0.86
C THR A 263 1.81 14.04 -0.27
N ALA A 264 2.13 13.68 -1.51
CA ALA A 264 1.28 13.95 -2.67
C ALA A 264 -0.07 13.20 -2.62
N SER A 265 -0.07 11.96 -2.12
CA SER A 265 -1.28 11.13 -2.00
C SER A 265 -2.08 11.37 -0.71
N TYR A 266 -1.52 12.10 0.25
CA TYR A 266 -2.04 12.21 1.61
C TYR A 266 -3.44 12.83 1.72
N PRO A 267 -3.83 13.84 0.91
CA PRO A 267 -5.19 14.36 0.93
C PRO A 267 -6.26 13.27 0.69
N PHE A 268 -6.00 12.36 -0.25
CA PHE A 268 -6.89 11.23 -0.52
C PHE A 268 -6.90 10.22 0.63
N GLU A 269 -5.76 10.03 1.31
CA GLU A 269 -5.68 9.19 2.49
C GLU A 269 -6.58 9.70 3.63
N VAL A 270 -6.54 11.01 3.92
CA VAL A 270 -7.40 11.63 4.94
C VAL A 270 -8.88 11.56 4.55
N ILE A 271 -9.23 11.92 3.31
CA ILE A 271 -10.61 11.85 2.82
C ILE A 271 -11.15 10.41 2.95
N ARG A 272 -10.35 9.42 2.52
CA ARG A 272 -10.69 8.01 2.66
C ARG A 272 -11.00 7.64 4.11
N ARG A 273 -10.14 8.01 5.07
CA ARG A 273 -10.36 7.66 6.49
C ARG A 273 -11.64 8.28 7.05
N ARG A 274 -11.92 9.54 6.73
CA ARG A 274 -13.17 10.20 7.14
C ARG A 274 -14.40 9.52 6.53
N MET A 275 -14.37 9.19 5.25
CA MET A 275 -15.48 8.46 4.59
C MET A 275 -15.68 7.06 5.18
N GLN A 276 -14.61 6.37 5.55
CA GLN A 276 -14.68 5.04 6.15
C GLN A 276 -15.37 5.06 7.51
N VAL A 277 -15.26 6.15 8.28
CA VAL A 277 -15.89 6.32 9.61
C VAL A 277 -17.17 7.15 9.62
N GLY A 278 -17.58 7.74 8.48
CA GLY A 278 -18.66 8.75 8.45
C GLY A 278 -19.97 8.33 9.14
N GLY A 279 -20.38 7.06 9.04
CA GLY A 279 -21.58 6.56 9.73
C GLY A 279 -21.41 6.31 11.24
N ALA A 280 -20.19 6.38 11.77
CA ALA A 280 -19.88 6.24 13.20
C ALA A 280 -19.72 7.59 13.92
N VAL A 281 -19.83 8.71 13.22
CA VAL A 281 -19.61 10.06 13.77
C VAL A 281 -20.81 10.95 13.47
N GLY A 282 -21.27 11.73 14.45
CA GLY A 282 -22.31 12.73 14.25
C GLY A 282 -23.70 12.14 14.05
N ASP A 283 -24.41 12.64 13.03
CA ASP A 283 -25.78 12.29 12.68
C ASP A 283 -25.92 10.95 11.92
N GLY A 284 -24.82 10.21 11.77
CA GLY A 284 -24.78 8.96 11.01
C GLY A 284 -24.89 9.16 9.50
N ARG A 285 -24.75 10.39 8.99
CA ARG A 285 -24.78 10.67 7.55
C ARG A 285 -23.56 10.11 6.85
N VAL A 286 -23.85 9.63 5.66
CA VAL A 286 -22.86 9.13 4.72
C VAL A 286 -22.53 10.25 3.77
N VAL A 287 -21.30 10.77 3.87
CA VAL A 287 -20.85 11.89 3.04
C VAL A 287 -20.11 11.40 1.80
N SER A 288 -20.36 12.09 0.68
CA SER A 288 -19.61 11.90 -0.55
C SER A 288 -18.16 12.37 -0.39
N MET A 289 -17.30 12.00 -1.33
CA MET A 289 -15.90 12.45 -1.35
C MET A 289 -15.80 13.99 -1.43
N ARG A 290 -16.65 14.63 -2.24
CA ARG A 290 -16.66 16.09 -2.42
C ARG A 290 -17.11 16.82 -1.16
N GLU A 291 -18.15 16.30 -0.49
CA GLU A 291 -18.61 16.84 0.79
C GLU A 291 -17.53 16.67 1.85
N THR A 292 -16.94 15.48 1.98
CA THR A 292 -15.84 15.23 2.92
C THR A 292 -14.68 16.20 2.71
N ALA A 293 -14.27 16.43 1.46
CA ALA A 293 -13.21 17.39 1.13
C ALA A 293 -13.62 18.83 1.48
N ARG A 294 -14.86 19.22 1.19
CA ARG A 294 -15.39 20.54 1.56
C ARG A 294 -15.41 20.75 3.07
N ASP A 295 -15.79 19.73 3.84
CA ASP A 295 -15.85 19.79 5.30
C ASP A 295 -14.45 19.88 5.92
N ILE A 296 -13.47 19.15 5.38
CA ILE A 296 -12.06 19.30 5.76
C ILE A 296 -11.60 20.74 5.50
N TRP A 297 -11.86 21.26 4.30
CA TRP A 297 -11.43 22.60 3.90
C TRP A 297 -12.05 23.69 4.79
N ARG A 298 -13.36 23.62 5.04
CA ARG A 298 -14.07 24.59 5.89
C ARG A 298 -13.65 24.53 7.36
N GLY A 299 -13.35 23.35 7.88
CA GLY A 299 -13.01 23.18 9.29
C GLY A 299 -11.55 23.47 9.64
N ALA A 300 -10.61 23.04 8.80
CA ALA A 300 -9.17 23.09 9.12
C ALA A 300 -8.28 23.56 7.94
N GLY A 301 -8.89 23.99 6.84
CA GLY A 301 -8.18 24.42 5.62
C GLY A 301 -7.26 23.34 5.06
N VAL A 302 -6.16 23.78 4.45
CA VAL A 302 -5.12 22.90 3.88
C VAL A 302 -4.56 21.94 4.93
N ARG A 303 -4.33 22.43 6.16
CA ARG A 303 -3.73 21.62 7.25
C ARG A 303 -4.59 20.40 7.60
N GLY A 304 -5.91 20.50 7.45
CA GLY A 304 -6.84 19.39 7.66
C GLY A 304 -6.55 18.16 6.80
N PHE A 305 -6.02 18.36 5.58
CA PHE A 305 -5.66 17.28 4.67
C PHE A 305 -4.36 16.59 5.04
N PHE A 306 -3.55 17.14 5.94
CA PHE A 306 -2.22 16.64 6.32
C PHE A 306 -2.13 16.18 7.79
N VAL A 307 -3.27 15.98 8.44
CA VAL A 307 -3.36 15.50 9.83
C VAL A 307 -2.81 14.08 9.95
N GLY A 308 -1.76 13.91 10.76
CA GLY A 308 -1.11 12.62 11.02
C GLY A 308 0.03 12.26 10.06
N LEU A 309 0.45 13.18 9.17
CA LEU A 309 1.48 12.92 8.17
C LEU A 309 2.83 12.57 8.80
N SER A 310 3.18 13.21 9.93
CA SER A 310 4.39 12.94 10.69
C SER A 310 4.50 11.49 11.17
N ILE A 311 3.36 10.88 11.58
CA ILE A 311 3.31 9.45 11.93
C ILE A 311 3.65 8.59 10.71
N GLY A 312 3.24 9.04 9.52
CA GLY A 312 3.62 8.46 8.25
C GLY A 312 5.12 8.41 8.02
N TYR A 313 5.80 9.55 8.15
CA TYR A 313 7.25 9.63 7.95
C TYR A 313 8.03 8.76 8.95
N VAL A 314 7.60 8.75 10.21
CA VAL A 314 8.19 7.88 11.25
C VAL A 314 8.06 6.39 10.89
N LYS A 315 7.11 6.00 10.05
CA LYS A 315 7.00 4.61 9.54
C LYS A 315 7.82 4.34 8.29
N VAL A 316 8.24 5.37 7.55
CA VAL A 316 9.07 5.22 6.34
C VAL A 316 10.55 5.07 6.73
N VAL A 317 11.01 5.82 7.74
CA VAL A 317 12.42 5.80 8.22
C VAL A 317 12.88 4.42 8.75
N PRO A 318 12.05 3.59 9.43
CA PRO A 318 12.47 2.27 9.90
C PRO A 318 12.54 1.20 8.81
N MET A 319 12.05 1.46 7.59
CA MET A 319 12.23 0.53 6.47
C MET A 319 13.61 0.67 5.80
N VAL A 320 14.41 1.66 6.20
CA VAL A 320 15.73 1.99 5.62
C VAL A 320 16.90 1.81 6.59
N ALA A 321 16.66 1.31 7.81
CA ALA A 321 17.66 1.11 8.87
C ALA A 321 17.79 -0.37 9.25
#